data_AF-A0A235IG45-F1
#
_entry.id   AF-A0A235IG45-F1
#
_cell.length_a   1.000
_cell.length_b   1.000
_cell.length_c   1.000
_cell.angle_alpha   90.00
_cell.angle_beta   90.00
_cell.angle_gamma   90.00
#
_symmetry.space_group_name_H-M   'P 1'
#
loop_
_entity.id
_entity.type
_entity.pdbx_description
1 polymer ?
#
loop_
_entity_poly.entity_id
_entity_poly.type
_entity_poly.pdbx_seq_one_letter_code
_entity_poly.pdbx_strand_id
1 'polypeptide(L)'
;MVSIVIKHGWFHQILGQCAQNGGFVFIALLGDLGSELEIISYRRVGEDPMFPLSDYIEGQPPSILQRCEDLFGESVNAVWVRARIPAVFGSNILIGLSVPDYKYGLIEQMFIACELGSNGYWTAYPFICEDYNLRAGLRFYPDASLTEIYERIAKAFWELLLLEPKSVCAFRDGYLHYNDMDDEEWHNVVFKHGIFSIEIIDSPLF
;
A
#
# COMPACT_ATOMS: atom_id res chain seq x y z
N MET A 1 28.68 14.08 -0.99
CA MET A 1 27.34 14.61 -1.34
C MET A 1 26.71 13.58 -2.25
N VAL A 2 25.56 13.02 -1.87
CA VAL A 2 24.83 12.04 -2.71
C VAL A 2 23.74 12.81 -3.45
N SER A 3 23.69 12.70 -4.77
CA SER A 3 22.62 13.26 -5.59
C SER A 3 21.62 12.15 -5.91
N ILE A 4 20.34 12.42 -5.68
CA ILE A 4 19.24 11.49 -5.96
C ILE A 4 18.34 12.18 -6.99
N VAL A 5 18.01 11.46 -8.06
CA VAL A 5 17.01 11.91 -9.06
C VAL A 5 15.68 11.27 -8.72
N ILE A 6 14.67 12.08 -8.38
CA ILE A 6 13.31 11.58 -8.13
C ILE A 6 12.53 11.64 -9.44
N LYS A 7 11.89 10.54 -9.82
CA LYS A 7 11.04 10.43 -11.01
C LYS A 7 9.59 10.61 -10.61
N HIS A 8 8.95 11.69 -11.08
CA HIS A 8 7.50 11.90 -10.96
C HIS A 8 6.92 11.89 -9.53
N GLY A 9 7.55 12.65 -8.64
CA GLY A 9 6.97 12.99 -7.35
C GLY A 9 7.92 13.79 -6.47
N TRP A 10 7.48 14.06 -5.26
CA TRP A 10 8.28 14.67 -4.21
C TRP A 10 7.96 14.05 -2.87
N PHE A 11 8.85 14.26 -1.90
CA PHE A 11 8.60 13.91 -0.52
C PHE A 11 8.91 15.09 0.39
N HIS A 12 8.24 15.11 1.52
CA HIS A 12 8.39 16.10 2.57
C HIS A 12 9.09 15.52 3.79
N GLN A 13 8.83 14.25 4.08
CA GLN A 13 9.30 13.60 5.29
C GLN A 13 9.50 12.11 5.08
N ILE A 14 10.63 11.58 5.56
CA ILE A 14 10.85 10.13 5.66
C ILE A 14 10.13 9.61 6.90
N LEU A 15 9.41 8.50 6.74
CA LEU A 15 8.69 7.79 7.79
C LEU A 15 9.38 6.46 8.07
N GLY A 16 9.70 6.20 9.35
CA GLY A 16 10.19 4.91 9.79
C GLY A 16 11.58 4.53 9.26
N GLN A 17 11.82 3.22 9.14
CA GLN A 17 13.07 2.64 8.68
C GLN A 17 13.00 2.21 7.21
N CYS A 18 14.15 2.14 6.55
CA CYS A 18 14.23 1.58 5.20
C CYS A 18 14.29 0.05 5.23
N ALA A 19 13.82 -0.57 4.15
CA ALA A 19 13.97 -2.00 3.90
C ALA A 19 14.50 -2.24 2.48
N GLN A 20 15.11 -3.39 2.24
CA GLN A 20 15.77 -3.67 0.95
C GLN A 20 15.30 -5.00 0.38
N ASN A 21 15.02 -5.02 -0.92
CA ASN A 21 14.79 -6.25 -1.67
C ASN A 21 14.95 -6.01 -3.17
N GLY A 22 15.31 -7.05 -3.94
CA GLY A 22 15.31 -6.99 -5.40
C GLY A 22 16.20 -5.90 -6.03
N GLY A 23 17.23 -5.44 -5.32
CA GLY A 23 18.11 -4.35 -5.76
C GLY A 23 17.61 -2.93 -5.42
N PHE A 24 16.47 -2.82 -4.74
CA PHE A 24 15.90 -1.54 -4.32
C PHE A 24 16.02 -1.32 -2.81
N VAL A 25 16.18 -0.06 -2.42
CA VAL A 25 15.96 0.42 -1.06
C VAL A 25 14.59 1.09 -1.01
N PHE A 26 13.68 0.53 -0.22
CA PHE A 26 12.34 1.04 0.00
C PHE A 26 12.29 1.90 1.25
N ILE A 27 11.63 3.06 1.14
CA ILE A 27 11.49 4.01 2.24
C ILE A 27 10.04 4.49 2.27
N ALA A 28 9.37 4.35 3.42
CA ALA A 28 8.05 4.96 3.64
C ALA A 28 8.21 6.47 3.85
N LEU A 29 7.28 7.27 3.36
CA LEU A 29 7.39 8.73 3.41
C LEU A 29 6.03 9.44 3.35
N LEU A 30 6.03 10.74 3.66
CA LEU A 30 4.97 11.68 3.30
C LEU A 30 5.40 12.44 2.05
N GLY A 31 4.52 12.53 1.05
CA GLY A 31 4.78 13.18 -0.23
C GLY A 31 3.60 12.99 -1.17
N ASP A 32 3.81 13.27 -2.46
CA ASP A 32 2.81 13.06 -3.50
C ASP A 32 3.43 12.58 -4.81
N LEU A 33 2.62 11.89 -5.62
CA LEU A 33 2.92 11.62 -7.03
C LEU A 33 2.61 12.87 -7.87
N GLY A 34 3.51 13.19 -8.80
CA GLY A 34 3.29 14.34 -9.67
C GLY A 34 4.48 14.69 -10.54
N SER A 35 4.24 15.48 -11.57
CA SER A 35 5.28 16.07 -12.42
C SER A 35 5.59 17.50 -11.98
N GLU A 36 6.54 18.16 -12.65
CA GLU A 36 6.79 19.60 -12.44
C GLU A 36 5.57 20.49 -12.76
N LEU A 37 4.60 19.97 -13.52
CA LEU A 37 3.47 20.72 -14.06
C LEU A 37 2.13 20.34 -13.41
N GLU A 38 2.01 19.13 -12.88
CA GLU A 38 0.75 18.59 -12.37
C GLU A 38 0.96 17.73 -11.13
N ILE A 39 0.24 18.07 -10.06
CA ILE A 39 0.02 17.16 -8.93
C ILE A 39 -1.13 16.24 -9.34
N ILE A 40 -0.92 14.92 -9.28
CA ILE A 40 -2.02 13.99 -9.47
C ILE A 40 -2.82 13.99 -8.16
N SER A 41 -3.85 14.86 -8.09
CA SER A 41 -4.92 14.68 -7.12
C SER A 41 -5.61 13.35 -7.41
N TYR A 42 -6.05 12.64 -6.37
CA TYR A 42 -6.68 11.33 -6.48
C TYR A 42 -7.72 11.32 -7.62
N ARG A 43 -7.37 10.66 -8.72
CA ARG A 43 -8.23 10.45 -9.87
C ARG A 43 -8.03 9.02 -10.30
N ARG A 44 -8.88 8.14 -9.79
CA ARG A 44 -8.97 6.78 -10.33
C ARG A 44 -9.70 6.84 -11.68
N VAL A 45 -9.02 7.36 -12.69
CA VAL A 45 -9.36 7.09 -14.08
C VAL A 45 -8.74 5.74 -14.39
N GLY A 46 -9.49 4.81 -14.99
CA GLY A 46 -9.11 3.41 -15.19
C GLY A 46 -7.90 3.14 -16.11
N GLU A 47 -6.95 4.07 -16.19
CA GLU A 47 -5.77 4.04 -17.08
C GLU A 47 -4.44 4.00 -16.30
N ASP A 48 -4.43 4.19 -14.99
CA ASP A 48 -3.19 4.15 -14.20
C ASP A 48 -2.68 2.70 -14.02
N PRO A 49 -1.36 2.45 -14.18
CA PRO A 49 -0.79 1.13 -13.94
C PRO A 49 -0.91 0.76 -12.46
N MET A 50 -1.73 -0.25 -12.18
CA MET A 50 -1.94 -0.82 -10.85
C MET A 50 -1.31 -2.22 -10.79
N PHE A 51 -0.49 -2.46 -9.78
CA PHE A 51 0.19 -3.74 -9.56
C PHE A 51 -0.37 -4.42 -8.30
N PRO A 52 -1.46 -5.20 -8.43
CA PRO A 52 -2.13 -5.80 -7.27
C PRO A 52 -1.28 -6.91 -6.67
N LEU A 53 -1.35 -7.10 -5.34
CA LEU A 53 -0.64 -8.19 -4.66
C LEU A 53 -1.03 -9.56 -5.22
N SER A 54 -2.28 -9.73 -5.68
CA SER A 54 -2.79 -10.98 -6.25
C SER A 54 -1.94 -11.53 -7.38
N ASP A 55 -1.31 -10.67 -8.18
CA ASP A 55 -0.50 -11.08 -9.32
C ASP A 55 0.83 -11.73 -8.90
N TYR A 56 1.19 -11.61 -7.62
CA TYR A 56 2.47 -12.07 -7.06
C TYR A 56 2.30 -13.21 -6.05
N ILE A 57 1.07 -13.64 -5.77
CA ILE A 57 0.76 -14.75 -4.88
C ILE A 57 0.13 -15.91 -5.66
N GLU A 58 0.95 -16.63 -6.44
CA GLU A 58 0.50 -17.79 -7.22
C GLU A 58 0.00 -18.94 -6.33
N GLY A 59 -1.23 -19.43 -6.57
CA GLY A 59 -1.77 -20.79 -6.30
C GLY A 59 -1.77 -21.35 -4.86
N GLN A 60 -0.83 -20.94 -4.01
CA GLN A 60 -0.64 -21.34 -2.62
C GLN A 60 -0.13 -20.13 -1.81
N PRO A 61 -0.96 -19.08 -1.64
CA PRO A 61 -0.59 -17.96 -0.81
C PRO A 61 -0.27 -18.42 0.63
N PRO A 62 0.59 -17.70 1.37
CA PRO A 62 0.79 -17.94 2.79
C PRO A 62 -0.55 -18.10 3.52
N SER A 63 -0.65 -19.10 4.40
CA SER A 63 -1.90 -19.39 5.15
C SER A 63 -2.54 -18.19 5.86
N ILE A 64 -1.76 -17.17 6.22
CA ILE A 64 -2.28 -15.93 6.82
C ILE A 64 -3.06 -15.07 5.82
N LEU A 65 -2.66 -15.08 4.54
CA LEU A 65 -3.36 -14.40 3.44
C LEU A 65 -4.62 -15.17 3.03
N GLN A 66 -4.59 -16.51 3.08
CA GLN A 66 -5.79 -17.35 2.86
C GLN A 66 -6.86 -17.12 3.92
N ARG A 67 -6.47 -16.72 5.13
CA ARG A 67 -7.44 -16.36 6.17
C ARG A 67 -8.13 -15.06 5.80
N CYS A 68 -7.42 -14.12 5.19
CA CYS A 68 -7.91 -12.82 4.71
C CYS A 68 -8.80 -12.97 3.47
N GLU A 69 -9.89 -13.71 3.62
CA GLU A 69 -11.01 -13.78 2.68
C GLU A 69 -12.24 -13.13 3.34
N ASP A 70 -13.05 -12.39 2.57
CA ASP A 70 -14.32 -11.85 3.07
C ASP A 70 -15.40 -12.95 3.22
N LEU A 71 -16.61 -12.55 3.59
CA LEU A 71 -17.75 -13.45 3.76
C LEU A 71 -18.16 -14.18 2.46
N PHE A 72 -17.68 -13.73 1.30
CA PHE A 72 -17.95 -14.30 -0.02
C PHE A 72 -16.75 -15.07 -0.58
N GLY A 73 -15.66 -15.19 0.17
CA GLY A 73 -14.44 -15.89 -0.23
C GLY A 73 -13.50 -15.06 -1.11
N GLU A 74 -13.73 -13.75 -1.25
CA GLU A 74 -12.86 -12.86 -2.01
C GLU A 74 -11.66 -12.41 -1.16
N SER A 75 -10.48 -12.32 -1.76
CA SER A 75 -9.27 -11.95 -1.04
C SER A 75 -9.33 -10.50 -0.55
N VAL A 76 -9.29 -10.31 0.77
CA VAL A 76 -9.16 -9.01 1.48
C VAL A 76 -7.74 -8.80 1.98
N ASN A 77 -6.79 -9.01 1.08
CA ASN A 77 -5.36 -8.99 1.40
C ASN A 77 -4.84 -7.63 1.92
N ALA A 78 -5.58 -6.53 1.73
CA ALA A 78 -5.26 -5.23 2.32
C ALA A 78 -5.22 -5.27 3.85
N VAL A 79 -6.06 -6.08 4.49
CA VAL A 79 -6.03 -6.23 5.95
C VAL A 79 -4.67 -6.77 6.41
N TRP A 80 -4.13 -7.77 5.70
CA TRP A 80 -2.79 -8.28 5.98
C TRP A 80 -1.70 -7.26 5.65
N VAL A 81 -1.77 -6.59 4.48
CA VAL A 81 -0.79 -5.58 4.08
C VAL A 81 -0.72 -4.43 5.11
N ARG A 82 -1.88 -3.99 5.60
CA ARG A 82 -2.02 -2.96 6.64
C ARG A 82 -1.34 -3.34 7.96
N ALA A 83 -1.39 -4.62 8.32
CA ALA A 83 -0.69 -5.17 9.47
C ALA A 83 0.81 -5.38 9.19
N ARG A 84 1.18 -5.70 7.95
CA ARG A 84 2.54 -6.06 7.55
C ARG A 84 3.45 -4.87 7.33
N ILE A 85 2.96 -3.79 6.71
CA ILE A 85 3.73 -2.58 6.43
C ILE A 85 4.44 -2.04 7.68
N PRO A 86 3.76 -1.84 8.83
CA PRO A 86 4.42 -1.36 10.05
C PRO A 86 5.45 -2.34 10.63
N ALA A 87 5.31 -3.65 10.37
CA ALA A 87 6.28 -4.65 10.81
C ALA A 87 7.59 -4.61 10.00
N VAL A 88 7.54 -4.18 8.74
CA VAL A 88 8.71 -4.03 7.88
C VAL A 88 9.36 -2.66 8.06
N PHE A 89 8.55 -1.60 8.06
CA PHE A 89 9.01 -0.22 7.94
C PHE A 89 8.89 0.59 9.25
N GLY A 90 8.35 0.01 10.33
CA GLY A 90 8.23 0.63 11.65
C GLY A 90 6.81 1.05 12.02
N SER A 91 6.51 1.06 13.32
CA SER A 91 5.14 1.15 13.86
C SER A 91 4.38 2.46 13.60
N ASN A 92 5.08 3.54 13.26
CA ASN A 92 4.51 4.89 13.21
C ASN A 92 4.21 5.40 11.79
N ILE A 93 4.42 4.58 10.77
CA ILE A 93 4.34 5.04 9.38
C ILE A 93 2.90 5.23 8.88
N LEU A 94 1.92 4.54 9.47
CA LEU A 94 0.50 4.63 9.10
C LEU A 94 -0.32 5.51 10.07
N ILE A 95 0.35 6.26 10.96
CA ILE A 95 -0.30 7.11 11.96
C ILE A 95 -0.46 8.51 11.38
N GLY A 96 -1.70 8.94 11.14
CA GLY A 96 -2.02 10.34 10.87
C GLY A 96 -2.44 10.69 9.45
N LEU A 97 -2.78 9.71 8.60
CA LEU A 97 -3.51 9.98 7.36
C LEU A 97 -4.98 10.25 7.68
N SER A 98 -5.25 11.36 8.36
CA SER A 98 -6.57 11.97 8.39
C SER A 98 -6.79 12.68 7.05
N VAL A 99 -7.02 11.92 5.99
CA VAL A 99 -7.44 12.43 4.69
C VAL A 99 -8.96 12.31 4.62
N PRO A 100 -9.73 13.42 4.51
CA PRO A 100 -11.18 13.46 4.69
C PRO A 100 -12.02 12.58 3.75
N ASP A 101 -11.47 12.15 2.62
CA ASP A 101 -12.22 11.47 1.55
C ASP A 101 -11.95 9.95 1.45
N TYR A 102 -11.08 9.40 2.30
CA TYR A 102 -10.63 8.00 2.26
C TYR A 102 -11.47 7.04 3.11
N LYS A 103 -12.78 7.25 3.17
CA LYS A 103 -13.67 6.35 3.91
C LYS A 103 -13.58 4.88 3.41
N TYR A 104 -13.04 4.63 2.21
CA TYR A 104 -13.06 3.33 1.51
C TYR A 104 -11.76 2.50 1.50
N GLY A 105 -10.71 2.90 2.22
CA GLY A 105 -9.42 2.20 2.20
C GLY A 105 -8.80 2.05 3.59
N LEU A 106 -8.13 0.93 3.84
CA LEU A 106 -7.31 0.69 5.03
C LEU A 106 -5.89 1.20 4.89
N ILE A 107 -5.41 1.37 3.65
CA ILE A 107 -4.04 1.71 3.31
C ILE A 107 -4.06 2.81 2.26
N GLU A 108 -3.26 3.85 2.50
CA GLU A 108 -2.80 4.77 1.47
C GLU A 108 -1.42 5.29 1.89
N GLN A 109 -0.38 4.48 1.70
CA GLN A 109 0.96 4.82 2.15
C GLN A 109 1.88 5.06 0.97
N MET A 110 2.48 6.25 0.92
CA MET A 110 3.51 6.54 -0.06
C MET A 110 4.86 5.94 0.32
N PHE A 111 5.52 5.39 -0.68
CA PHE A 111 6.85 4.85 -0.61
C PHE A 111 7.71 5.43 -1.74
N ILE A 112 9.01 5.26 -1.60
CA ILE A 112 9.96 5.44 -2.70
C ILE A 112 10.87 4.23 -2.79
N ALA A 113 11.06 3.74 -4.00
CA ALA A 113 12.04 2.73 -4.32
C ALA A 113 13.28 3.40 -4.91
N CYS A 114 14.42 3.24 -4.25
CA CYS A 114 15.70 3.81 -4.68
C CYS A 114 16.58 2.71 -5.28
N GLU A 115 17.08 2.93 -6.48
CA GLU A 115 18.05 2.07 -7.17
C GLU A 115 19.35 2.83 -7.40
N LEU A 116 20.49 2.17 -7.16
CA LEU A 116 21.80 2.69 -7.52
C LEU A 116 22.13 2.32 -8.95
N GLY A 117 22.16 3.31 -9.84
CA GLY A 117 22.55 3.12 -11.23
C GLY A 117 24.03 2.74 -11.38
N SER A 118 24.35 2.10 -12.50
CA SER A 118 25.74 1.74 -12.88
C SER A 118 26.67 2.95 -13.01
N ASN A 119 26.10 4.14 -13.24
CA ASN A 119 26.78 5.42 -13.28
C ASN A 119 27.07 6.02 -11.89
N GLY A 120 26.71 5.32 -10.81
CA GLY A 120 26.91 5.75 -9.42
C GLY A 120 25.86 6.75 -8.90
N TYR A 121 24.85 7.10 -9.71
CA TYR A 121 23.77 7.98 -9.31
C TYR A 121 22.57 7.19 -8.81
N TRP A 122 21.93 7.68 -7.76
CA TRP A 122 20.70 7.10 -7.25
C TRP A 122 19.49 7.65 -8.01
N THR A 123 18.62 6.75 -8.43
CA THR A 123 17.30 7.11 -8.97
C THR A 123 16.23 6.61 -8.02
N ALA A 124 15.22 7.44 -7.80
CA ALA A 124 14.17 7.18 -6.84
C ALA A 124 12.80 7.26 -7.52
N TYR A 125 11.99 6.23 -7.31
CA TYR A 125 10.72 6.01 -7.98
C TYR A 125 9.61 5.97 -6.91
N PRO A 126 8.87 7.06 -6.74
CA PRO A 126 7.77 7.12 -5.79
C PRO A 126 6.57 6.30 -6.25
N PHE A 127 5.87 5.72 -5.30
CA PHE A 127 4.64 4.95 -5.53
C PHE A 127 3.78 4.97 -4.27
N ILE A 128 2.49 4.67 -4.43
CA ILE A 128 1.53 4.58 -3.33
C ILE A 128 1.11 3.13 -3.20
N CYS A 129 1.28 2.55 -2.02
CA CYS A 129 0.60 1.32 -1.66
C CYS A 129 -0.77 1.69 -1.12
N GLU A 130 -1.82 1.25 -1.79
CA GLU A 130 -3.20 1.56 -1.43
C GLU A 130 -4.07 0.31 -1.51
N ASP A 131 -5.33 0.42 -1.11
CA ASP A 131 -6.32 -0.60 -1.38
C ASP A 131 -7.62 -0.05 -1.96
N TYR A 132 -8.33 -0.94 -2.64
CA TYR A 132 -9.68 -0.72 -3.12
C TYR A 132 -10.52 -1.97 -2.88
N ASN A 133 -11.66 -1.81 -2.20
CA ASN A 133 -12.47 -2.95 -1.74
C ASN A 133 -11.60 -3.99 -1.02
N LEU A 134 -10.68 -3.52 -0.16
CA LEU A 134 -9.75 -4.35 0.61
C LEU A 134 -8.77 -5.19 -0.22
N ARG A 135 -8.58 -4.86 -1.50
CA ARG A 135 -7.55 -5.44 -2.36
C ARG A 135 -6.38 -4.47 -2.48
N ALA A 136 -5.23 -4.89 -1.98
CA ALA A 136 -4.01 -4.09 -2.00
C ALA A 136 -3.39 -4.04 -3.40
N GLY A 137 -2.93 -2.85 -3.78
CA GLY A 137 -2.21 -2.60 -5.02
C GLY A 137 -1.18 -1.49 -4.86
N LEU A 138 -0.26 -1.43 -5.83
CA LEU A 138 0.67 -0.32 -5.95
C LEU A 138 0.27 0.55 -7.13
N ARG A 139 0.20 1.85 -6.89
CA ARG A 139 -0.03 2.88 -7.91
C ARG A 139 1.22 3.71 -8.13
N PHE A 140 1.56 3.92 -9.39
CA PHE A 140 2.68 4.74 -9.83
C PHE A 140 2.16 5.93 -10.65
N TYR A 141 3.02 6.91 -10.91
CA TYR A 141 2.73 7.93 -11.91
C TYR A 141 2.64 7.26 -13.29
N PRO A 142 1.61 7.57 -14.11
CA PRO A 142 1.36 6.92 -15.40
C PRO A 142 2.39 7.36 -16.47
N ASP A 143 3.59 6.76 -16.41
CA ASP A 143 4.65 6.92 -17.40
C ASP A 143 4.99 5.57 -18.04
N ALA A 144 4.52 5.40 -19.29
CA ALA A 144 4.74 4.17 -20.05
C ALA A 144 6.22 3.85 -20.32
N SER A 145 7.11 4.85 -20.27
CA SER A 145 8.56 4.62 -20.41
C SER A 145 9.18 3.95 -19.18
N LEU A 146 8.45 3.90 -18.06
CA LEU A 146 8.88 3.35 -16.79
C LEU A 146 8.13 2.06 -16.40
N THR A 147 7.27 1.50 -17.26
CA THR A 147 6.49 0.30 -16.94
C THR A 147 7.35 -0.88 -16.48
N GLU A 148 8.45 -1.18 -17.18
CA GLU A 148 9.35 -2.29 -16.81
C GLU A 148 9.99 -2.07 -15.43
N ILE A 149 10.36 -0.83 -15.09
CA ILE A 149 10.92 -0.54 -13.76
C ILE A 149 9.84 -0.62 -12.68
N TYR A 150 8.62 -0.19 -12.96
CA TYR A 150 7.49 -0.31 -12.03
C TYR A 150 7.13 -1.77 -11.76
N GLU A 151 7.12 -2.64 -12.77
CA GLU A 151 6.94 -4.08 -12.60
C GLU A 151 8.01 -4.70 -11.68
N ARG A 152 9.27 -4.33 -11.89
CA ARG A 152 10.40 -4.78 -11.06
C ARG A 152 10.27 -4.29 -9.61
N ILE A 153 9.90 -3.01 -9.42
CA ILE A 153 9.67 -2.42 -8.10
C ILE A 153 8.52 -3.13 -7.41
N ALA A 154 7.39 -3.33 -8.10
CA ALA A 154 6.21 -3.97 -7.53
C ALA A 154 6.50 -5.39 -7.09
N LYS A 155 7.17 -6.17 -7.94
CA LYS A 155 7.64 -7.51 -7.59
C LYS A 155 8.52 -7.49 -6.33
N ALA A 156 9.55 -6.66 -6.31
CA ALA A 156 10.48 -6.58 -5.20
C ALA A 156 9.80 -6.11 -3.90
N PHE A 157 8.85 -5.19 -3.97
CA PHE A 157 8.10 -4.71 -2.82
C PHE A 157 7.19 -5.79 -2.25
N TRP A 158 6.43 -6.49 -3.10
CA TRP A 158 5.55 -7.56 -2.64
C TRP A 158 6.34 -8.75 -2.09
N GLU A 159 7.41 -9.17 -2.75
CA GLU A 159 8.33 -10.20 -2.25
C GLU A 159 8.90 -9.82 -0.87
N LEU A 160 9.27 -8.54 -0.67
CA LEU A 160 9.74 -8.05 0.62
C LEU A 160 8.70 -8.24 1.73
N LEU A 161 7.44 -7.88 1.47
CA LEU A 161 6.37 -8.08 2.43
C LEU A 161 6.12 -9.57 2.71
N LEU A 162 6.37 -10.45 1.73
CA LEU A 162 6.17 -11.89 1.82
C LEU A 162 7.30 -12.67 2.51
N LEU A 163 8.51 -12.12 2.71
CA LEU A 163 9.65 -12.83 3.32
C LEU A 163 9.38 -13.36 4.74
N GLU A 164 8.51 -12.70 5.51
CA GLU A 164 8.10 -13.12 6.86
C GLU A 164 6.61 -12.84 7.08
N PRO A 165 5.71 -13.61 6.45
CA PRO A 165 4.30 -13.23 6.34
C PRO A 165 3.56 -13.25 7.69
N LYS A 166 4.13 -13.91 8.70
CA LYS A 166 3.62 -13.98 10.08
C LYS A 166 4.10 -12.82 10.96
N SER A 167 5.08 -12.03 10.53
CA SER A 167 5.59 -10.88 11.27
C SER A 167 4.73 -9.67 10.94
N VAL A 168 3.78 -9.38 11.82
CA VAL A 168 2.67 -8.44 11.60
C VAL A 168 2.38 -7.63 12.87
N CYS A 169 1.95 -6.39 12.70
CA CYS A 169 1.49 -5.52 13.78
C CYS A 169 -0.02 -5.59 13.94
N ALA A 170 -0.50 -5.54 15.19
CA ALA A 170 -1.92 -5.43 15.46
C ALA A 170 -2.43 -4.03 15.10
N PHE A 171 -3.66 -3.94 14.60
CA PHE A 171 -4.34 -2.66 14.36
C PHE A 171 -5.84 -2.79 14.53
N ARG A 172 -6.51 -1.63 14.62
CA ARG A 172 -7.96 -1.48 14.59
C ARG A 172 -8.29 -0.18 13.88
N ASP A 173 -8.96 -0.29 12.74
CA ASP A 173 -9.34 0.84 11.88
C ASP A 173 -10.84 0.77 11.53
N GLY A 174 -11.42 1.92 11.18
CA GLY A 174 -12.76 1.99 10.59
C GLY A 174 -12.67 1.90 9.06
N TYR A 175 -13.64 1.24 8.45
CA TYR A 175 -13.76 1.08 7.01
C TYR A 175 -15.20 1.34 6.59
N LEU A 176 -15.44 2.28 5.69
CA LEU A 176 -16.77 2.50 5.11
C LEU A 176 -16.93 1.66 3.84
N HIS A 177 -18.04 0.95 3.79
CA HIS A 177 -18.53 0.18 2.66
C HIS A 177 -19.85 0.79 2.17
N TYR A 178 -20.19 0.56 0.90
CA TYR A 178 -21.54 0.76 0.39
C TYR A 178 -22.17 -0.60 0.17
N ASN A 179 -23.30 -0.83 0.81
CA ASN A 179 -24.04 -2.08 0.62
C ASN A 179 -24.73 -2.12 -0.76
N ASP A 180 -25.41 -3.22 -1.06
CA ASP A 180 -26.13 -3.42 -2.34
C ASP A 180 -27.22 -2.37 -2.65
N MET A 181 -27.59 -1.54 -1.66
CA MET A 181 -28.58 -0.48 -1.78
C MET A 181 -27.95 0.92 -1.89
N ASP A 182 -26.62 1.00 -2.04
CA ASP A 182 -25.81 2.24 -2.02
C ASP A 182 -25.86 3.01 -0.68
N ASP A 183 -26.22 2.35 0.42
CA ASP A 183 -26.20 2.96 1.75
C ASP A 183 -24.82 2.82 2.42
N GLU A 184 -24.38 3.88 3.11
CA GLU A 184 -23.12 3.90 3.89
C GLU A 184 -23.19 2.91 5.07
N GLU A 185 -22.26 1.95 5.10
CA GLU A 185 -22.10 0.97 6.17
C GLU A 185 -20.70 1.03 6.77
N TRP A 186 -20.59 1.34 8.06
CA TRP A 186 -19.31 1.40 8.75
C TRP A 186 -18.96 0.03 9.33
N HIS A 187 -17.77 -0.44 8.99
CA HIS A 187 -17.16 -1.63 9.53
C HIS A 187 -15.99 -1.28 10.44
N ASN A 188 -15.84 -2.06 11.49
CA ASN A 188 -14.65 -2.10 12.32
C ASN A 188 -13.75 -3.25 11.83
N VAL A 189 -12.56 -2.91 11.35
CA VAL A 189 -11.57 -3.89 10.89
C VAL A 189 -10.49 -4.03 11.96
N VAL A 190 -10.35 -5.24 12.49
CA VAL A 190 -9.37 -5.56 13.54
C VAL A 190 -8.43 -6.62 13.02
N PHE A 191 -7.13 -6.44 13.22
CA PHE A 191 -6.14 -7.50 13.02
C PHE A 191 -5.34 -7.72 14.31
N LYS A 192 -5.35 -8.93 14.86
CA LYS A 192 -4.64 -9.27 16.09
C LYS A 192 -4.27 -10.76 16.13
N HIS A 193 -3.03 -11.05 16.53
CA HIS A 193 -2.52 -12.43 16.65
C HIS A 193 -2.64 -13.27 15.36
N GLY A 194 -2.52 -12.65 14.18
CA GLY A 194 -2.62 -13.36 12.89
C GLY A 194 -4.06 -13.79 12.54
N ILE A 195 -5.05 -13.15 13.16
CA ILE A 195 -6.48 -13.30 12.90
C ILE A 195 -7.00 -11.88 12.64
N PHE A 196 -7.96 -11.75 11.72
CA PHE A 196 -8.70 -10.51 11.54
C PHE A 196 -10.20 -10.75 11.69
N SER A 197 -10.92 -9.67 11.99
CA SER A 197 -12.37 -9.60 11.92
C SER A 197 -12.79 -8.30 11.24
N ILE A 198 -13.90 -8.39 10.50
CA ILE A 198 -14.60 -7.24 9.91
C ILE A 198 -16.01 -7.32 10.46
N GLU A 199 -16.37 -6.35 11.29
CA GLU A 199 -17.64 -6.35 12.02
C GLU A 199 -18.40 -5.07 11.68
N ILE A 200 -19.70 -5.20 11.37
CA ILE A 200 -20.58 -4.06 11.15
C ILE A 200 -20.73 -3.30 12.47
N ILE A 201 -20.69 -1.97 12.41
CA ILE A 201 -20.95 -1.11 13.56
C ILE A 201 -22.46 -0.85 13.60
N ASP A 202 -23.20 -1.68 14.34
CA ASP A 202 -24.68 -1.68 14.46
C ASP A 202 -25.31 -0.38 15.05
N SER A 203 -24.53 0.67 15.30
CA SER A 203 -25.06 1.99 15.62
C SER A 203 -24.00 3.07 15.51
N PRO A 204 -24.29 4.21 14.86
CA PRO A 204 -23.57 5.43 15.14
C PRO A 204 -24.01 5.88 16.53
N LEU A 205 -23.30 5.43 17.57
CA LEU A 205 -23.28 6.19 18.82
C LEU A 205 -22.45 7.46 18.57
N PHE A 206 -23.09 8.42 17.89
CA PHE A 206 -22.75 9.83 17.91
C PHE A 206 -23.87 10.58 18.63
#